data_AF-E7BUI1-F1
#
_entry.id   AF-E7BUI1-F1
#
_cell.length_a   1.000
_cell.length_b   1.000
_cell.length_c   1.000
_cell.angle_alpha   90.00
_cell.angle_beta   90.00
_cell.angle_gamma   90.00
#
_symmetry.space_group_name_H-M   'P 1'
#
loop_
_entity.id
_entity.type
_entity.pdbx_description
1 polymer ?
#
loop_
_entity_poly.entity_id
_entity_poly.type
_entity_poly.pdbx_seq_one_letter_code
_entity_poly.pdbx_strand_id
1 'polypeptide(L)'
;SVCTLPCKPGQRKKTQKGTPCCWTCEPCDGYQYQFDEMTCQHCPYDQRPNENRTGCQDIPIIKLEWHSPWAVIPVFLAMLGIIATIFVMATFIRYNDTPIVRASGRELSYVLLTGIFLCYIITFLMIAKPDVAVCSFRRVFLGLGMCISYAALLTKTNRIYRIFEQGKKSVTAPRLISPTSQLAITSSLISVQLLGVFIWFGVDPPNIIIDYDEHKTMNPEQARGVLKCDITDLQIICSLGYSI
;
A
#
# COMPACT_ATOMS: atom_id res chain seq x y z
N SER A 1 2.03 26.62 59.84
CA SER A 1 2.61 25.36 59.32
C SER A 1 1.84 24.97 58.07
N VAL A 2 2.53 24.63 56.98
CA VAL A 2 1.91 24.15 55.72
C VAL A 2 1.94 22.62 55.74
N CYS A 3 0.80 21.97 55.53
CA CYS A 3 0.69 20.50 55.61
C CYS A 3 1.42 19.79 54.46
N THR A 4 1.49 20.40 53.28
CA THR A 4 2.03 19.76 52.07
C THR A 4 2.58 20.77 51.07
N LEU A 5 3.60 20.35 50.30
CA LEU A 5 4.27 21.17 49.29
C LEU A 5 3.37 21.38 48.04
N PRO A 6 3.58 22.47 47.27
CA PRO A 6 2.90 22.64 45.99
C PRO A 6 3.30 21.52 45.01
N CYS A 7 2.32 20.99 44.27
CA CYS A 7 2.57 19.94 43.29
C CYS A 7 3.34 20.46 42.07
N LYS A 8 4.12 19.57 41.45
CA LYS A 8 4.83 19.91 40.20
C LYS A 8 3.86 19.91 39.02
N PRO A 9 4.19 20.60 37.92
CA PRO A 9 3.44 20.49 36.66
C PRO A 9 3.30 19.02 36.24
N GLY A 10 2.11 18.64 35.76
CA GLY A 10 1.77 17.27 35.37
C GLY A 10 1.28 16.38 36.53
N GLN A 11 1.03 16.97 37.70
CA GLN A 11 0.47 16.28 38.87
C GLN A 11 -0.85 16.93 39.31
N ARG A 12 -1.78 16.11 39.79
CA ARG A 12 -3.01 16.58 40.42
C ARG A 12 -2.93 16.46 41.95
N LYS A 13 -3.63 17.34 42.63
CA LYS A 13 -3.85 17.33 44.08
C LYS A 13 -4.99 16.37 44.40
N LYS A 14 -4.70 15.39 45.26
CA LYS A 14 -5.66 14.45 45.79
C LYS A 14 -5.84 14.73 47.28
N THR A 15 -6.96 15.33 47.66
CA THR A 15 -7.27 15.64 49.07
C THR A 15 -7.38 14.37 49.90
N GLN A 16 -6.74 14.36 51.06
CA GLN A 16 -6.80 13.22 51.97
C GLN A 16 -8.17 13.16 52.68
N LYS A 17 -8.75 11.97 52.79
CA LYS A 17 -10.01 11.77 53.51
C LYS A 17 -9.87 12.24 54.96
N GLY A 18 -10.65 13.25 55.36
CA GLY A 18 -10.70 13.77 56.73
C GLY A 18 -9.85 15.02 57.01
N THR A 19 -9.08 15.55 56.06
CA THR A 19 -8.35 16.82 56.25
C THR A 19 -8.29 17.65 54.95
N PRO A 20 -9.16 18.67 54.78
CA PRO A 20 -9.30 19.40 53.52
C PRO A 20 -8.07 20.27 53.16
N CYS A 21 -7.22 20.58 54.12
CA CYS A 21 -6.00 21.38 53.93
C CYS A 21 -4.76 20.56 53.57
N CYS A 22 -4.86 19.22 53.51
CA CYS A 22 -3.76 18.32 53.19
C CYS A 22 -4.06 17.57 51.89
N TRP A 23 -3.16 17.67 50.91
CA TRP A 23 -3.27 16.98 49.62
C TRP A 23 -2.03 16.18 49.32
N THR A 24 -2.20 15.06 48.61
CA THR A 24 -1.09 14.30 48.03
C THR A 24 -1.01 14.60 46.54
N CYS A 25 0.19 14.83 46.02
CA CYS A 25 0.42 15.01 44.59
C CYS A 25 0.49 13.65 43.90
N GLU A 26 -0.40 13.41 42.94
CA GLU A 26 -0.46 12.19 42.12
C GLU A 26 -0.19 12.58 40.66
N PRO A 27 0.75 11.92 39.96
CA PRO A 27 1.03 12.23 38.55
C PRO A 27 -0.16 11.84 37.67
N CYS A 28 -0.45 12.65 36.65
CA CYS A 28 -1.32 12.23 35.55
C CYS A 28 -0.58 11.19 34.71
N ASP A 29 -1.18 10.03 34.45
CA ASP A 29 -0.51 8.90 33.79
C ASP A 29 -1.12 8.57 32.42
N GLY A 30 -0.39 7.83 31.58
CA GLY A 30 -0.80 7.45 30.24
C GLY A 30 -1.09 8.67 29.36
N TYR A 31 -2.24 8.69 28.69
CA TYR A 31 -2.69 9.78 27.81
C TYR A 31 -3.40 10.91 28.55
N GLN A 32 -3.20 11.04 29.86
CA GLN A 32 -3.78 12.12 30.65
C GLN A 32 -2.84 13.30 30.80
N TYR A 33 -3.42 14.50 30.83
CA TYR A 33 -2.76 15.76 31.15
C TYR A 33 -3.47 16.44 32.32
N GLN A 34 -2.76 17.36 32.98
CA GLN A 34 -3.26 18.20 34.03
C GLN A 34 -4.15 19.29 33.42
N PHE A 35 -5.47 19.13 33.52
CA PHE A 35 -6.43 20.15 33.09
C PHE A 35 -6.58 21.25 34.15
N ASP A 36 -6.63 20.83 35.42
CA ASP A 36 -6.72 21.70 36.58
C ASP A 36 -5.89 21.12 37.73
N GLU A 37 -5.68 21.88 38.80
CA GLU A 37 -4.88 21.46 39.95
C GLU A 37 -5.41 20.19 40.63
N MET A 38 -6.70 19.88 40.47
CA MET A 38 -7.38 18.74 41.11
C MET A 38 -7.67 17.57 40.16
N THR A 39 -7.62 17.80 38.84
CA THR A 39 -8.19 16.88 37.85
C THR A 39 -7.26 16.66 36.67
N CYS A 40 -7.02 15.38 36.34
CA CYS A 40 -6.41 14.97 35.09
C CYS A 40 -7.50 14.63 34.07
N GLN A 41 -7.32 15.03 32.82
CA GLN A 41 -8.20 14.68 31.70
C GLN A 41 -7.43 13.94 30.63
N HIS A 42 -8.12 13.13 29.82
CA HIS A 42 -7.52 12.47 28.67
C HIS A 42 -7.36 13.43 27.49
N CYS A 43 -6.23 13.32 26.78
CA CYS A 43 -6.06 13.98 25.50
C CYS A 43 -7.01 13.40 24.44
N PRO A 44 -7.37 14.22 23.42
CA PRO A 44 -8.05 13.74 22.21
C PRO A 44 -7.33 12.56 21.55
N TYR A 45 -8.04 11.80 20.71
CA TYR A 45 -7.52 10.54 20.16
C TYR A 45 -6.25 10.73 19.29
N ASP A 46 -6.18 11.85 18.57
CA ASP A 46 -5.12 12.32 17.67
C ASP A 46 -3.96 13.03 18.40
N GLN A 47 -4.06 13.19 19.72
CA GLN A 47 -3.11 13.92 20.53
C GLN A 47 -2.52 13.08 21.68
N ARG A 48 -1.35 13.50 22.14
CA ARG A 48 -0.62 12.93 23.28
C ARG A 48 -0.24 14.04 24.25
N PRO A 49 -0.06 13.75 25.55
CA PRO A 49 0.39 14.76 26.51
C PRO A 49 1.79 15.29 26.15
N ASN A 50 2.04 16.56 26.46
CA ASN A 50 3.36 17.19 26.37
C ASN A 50 4.32 16.62 27.42
N GLU A 51 5.63 16.88 27.31
CA GLU A 51 6.64 16.42 28.27
C GLU A 51 6.30 16.82 29.73
N ASN A 52 5.76 18.03 29.92
CA ASN A 52 5.33 18.53 31.23
C ASN A 52 3.91 18.08 31.63
N ARG A 53 3.19 17.36 30.77
CA ARG A 53 1.80 16.90 30.95
C ARG A 53 0.82 18.01 31.36
N THR A 54 1.08 19.25 30.98
CA THR A 54 0.20 20.42 31.23
C THR A 54 -0.77 20.69 30.09
N GLY A 55 -0.67 19.93 28.99
CA GLY A 55 -1.48 20.07 27.80
C GLY A 55 -1.24 18.92 26.84
N CYS A 56 -1.95 18.94 25.72
CA CYS A 56 -1.84 17.95 24.65
C CYS A 56 -1.15 18.57 23.42
N GLN A 57 -0.41 17.74 22.69
CA GLN A 57 0.18 18.03 21.38
C GLN A 57 -0.18 16.91 20.41
N ASP A 58 -0.15 17.23 19.13
CA ASP A 58 -0.45 16.26 18.08
C ASP A 58 0.55 15.09 18.09
N ILE A 59 0.05 13.89 17.84
CA ILE A 59 0.89 12.70 17.69
C ILE A 59 1.72 12.87 16.41
N PRO A 60 3.05 12.70 16.47
CA PRO A 60 3.90 12.85 15.30
C PRO A 60 3.57 11.77 14.25
N ILE A 61 3.39 12.21 13.00
CA ILE A 61 3.11 11.32 11.88
C ILE A 61 4.43 10.82 11.31
N ILE A 62 4.62 9.50 11.30
CA ILE A 62 5.71 8.86 10.59
C ILE A 62 5.35 8.65 9.13
N LYS A 63 6.32 8.93 8.28
CA LYS A 63 6.32 8.62 6.86
C LYS A 63 7.49 7.68 6.58
N LEU A 64 7.33 6.82 5.59
CA LEU A 64 8.46 6.02 5.12
C LEU A 64 9.47 6.97 4.49
N GLU A 65 10.65 7.08 5.09
CA GLU A 65 11.72 7.90 4.56
C GLU A 65 12.47 7.14 3.47
N TRP A 66 12.81 7.83 2.38
CA TRP A 66 13.56 7.26 1.25
C TRP A 66 14.92 6.66 1.64
N HIS A 67 15.51 7.13 2.75
CA HIS A 67 16.79 6.66 3.26
C HIS A 67 16.65 5.45 4.21
N SER A 68 15.42 5.04 4.55
CA SER A 68 15.19 3.85 5.37
C SER A 68 15.62 2.59 4.61
N PRO A 69 16.35 1.64 5.24
CA PRO A 69 16.73 0.38 4.60
C PRO A 69 15.53 -0.36 3.97
N TRP A 70 14.36 -0.25 4.61
CA TRP A 70 13.10 -0.84 4.16
C TRP A 70 12.58 -0.24 2.84
N ALA A 71 12.95 0.99 2.50
CA ALA A 71 12.63 1.63 1.23
C ALA A 71 13.74 1.45 0.19
N VAL A 72 15.01 1.53 0.61
CA VAL A 72 16.18 1.46 -0.28
C VAL A 72 16.27 0.11 -0.99
N ILE A 73 16.09 -1.00 -0.25
CA ILE A 73 16.24 -2.36 -0.82
C ILE A 73 15.21 -2.61 -1.94
N PRO A 74 13.89 -2.40 -1.76
CA PRO A 74 12.92 -2.57 -2.83
C PRO A 74 13.16 -1.64 -4.03
N VAL A 75 13.51 -0.36 -3.79
CA VAL A 75 13.82 0.59 -4.88
C VAL A 75 14.98 0.11 -5.73
N PHE A 76 16.05 -0.35 -5.08
CA PHE A 76 17.23 -0.85 -5.78
C PHE A 76 16.89 -2.07 -6.66
N LEU A 77 16.14 -3.04 -6.12
CA LEU A 77 15.69 -4.20 -6.88
C LEU A 77 14.75 -3.81 -8.03
N ALA A 78 13.85 -2.85 -7.82
CA ALA A 78 12.96 -2.35 -8.85
C ALA A 78 13.73 -1.63 -9.96
N MET A 79 14.76 -0.84 -9.64
CA MET A 79 15.63 -0.21 -10.63
C MET A 79 16.36 -1.23 -11.50
N LEU A 80 16.95 -2.27 -10.88
CA LEU A 80 17.58 -3.35 -11.62
C LEU A 80 16.59 -4.09 -12.52
N GLY A 81 15.39 -4.37 -12.00
CA GLY A 81 14.29 -4.98 -12.74
C GLY A 81 13.85 -4.15 -13.95
N ILE A 82 13.73 -2.84 -13.79
CA ILE A 82 13.41 -1.90 -14.87
C ILE A 82 14.50 -1.93 -15.95
N ILE A 83 15.77 -1.82 -15.57
CA ILE A 83 16.89 -1.85 -16.51
C ILE A 83 16.90 -3.17 -17.29
N ALA A 84 16.74 -4.30 -16.60
CA ALA A 84 16.67 -5.61 -17.22
C ALA A 84 15.46 -5.73 -18.17
N THR A 85 14.30 -5.23 -17.77
CA THR A 85 13.08 -5.27 -18.59
C THR A 85 13.23 -4.42 -19.86
N ILE A 86 13.80 -3.23 -19.75
CA ILE A 86 14.09 -2.35 -20.89
C ILE A 86 15.11 -3.02 -21.83
N PHE A 87 16.16 -3.64 -21.28
CA PHE A 87 17.15 -4.36 -22.08
C PHE A 87 16.53 -5.53 -22.86
N VAL A 88 15.68 -6.32 -22.21
CA VAL A 88 14.93 -7.41 -22.86
C VAL A 88 13.99 -6.85 -23.92
N MET A 89 13.24 -5.79 -23.62
CA MET A 89 12.34 -5.12 -24.56
C MET A 89 13.09 -4.64 -25.80
N ALA A 90 14.21 -3.94 -25.63
CA ALA A 90 15.05 -3.45 -26.72
C ALA A 90 15.59 -4.60 -27.58
N THR A 91 15.99 -5.71 -26.95
CA THR A 91 16.44 -6.92 -27.65
C THR A 91 15.31 -7.53 -28.48
N PHE A 92 14.10 -7.66 -27.93
CA PHE A 92 12.93 -8.16 -28.66
C PHE A 92 12.59 -7.27 -29.87
N ILE A 93 12.65 -5.95 -29.72
CA ILE A 93 12.42 -5.00 -30.82
C ILE A 93 13.52 -5.10 -31.88
N ARG A 94 14.79 -5.22 -31.48
CA ARG A 94 15.92 -5.28 -32.42
C ARG A 94 15.97 -6.58 -33.21
N TYR A 95 15.53 -7.69 -32.62
CA TYR A 95 15.50 -9.03 -33.21
C TYR A 95 14.08 -9.50 -33.54
N ASN A 96 13.18 -8.56 -33.82
CA ASN A 96 11.74 -8.79 -34.01
C ASN A 96 11.41 -9.73 -35.18
N ASP A 97 12.33 -9.89 -36.14
CA ASP A 97 12.20 -10.76 -37.31
C ASP A 97 12.84 -12.14 -37.12
N THR A 98 13.51 -12.39 -36.00
CA THR A 98 14.08 -13.71 -35.74
C THR A 98 12.97 -14.76 -35.57
N PRO A 99 13.17 -16.00 -36.07
CA PRO A 99 12.14 -17.04 -36.02
C PRO A 99 11.73 -17.38 -34.57
N ILE A 100 12.63 -17.19 -33.62
CA ILE A 100 12.40 -17.40 -32.18
C ILE A 100 11.36 -16.40 -31.64
N VAL A 101 11.55 -15.10 -31.89
CA VAL A 101 10.65 -14.04 -31.42
C VAL A 101 9.28 -14.16 -32.10
N ARG A 102 9.26 -14.49 -33.40
CA ARG A 102 8.03 -14.68 -34.16
C ARG A 102 7.22 -15.89 -33.68
N ALA A 103 7.86 -17.00 -33.32
CA ALA A 103 7.19 -18.20 -32.81
C ALA A 103 6.54 -17.96 -31.43
N SER A 104 7.21 -17.21 -30.55
CA SER A 104 6.76 -16.90 -29.19
C SER A 104 5.46 -16.07 -29.12
N GLY A 105 5.09 -15.40 -30.22
CA GLY A 105 3.95 -14.46 -30.26
C GLY A 105 4.40 -13.08 -29.78
N ARG A 106 4.81 -12.26 -30.76
CA ARG A 106 5.44 -10.95 -30.54
C ARG A 106 4.59 -10.03 -29.67
N GLU A 107 3.32 -9.85 -30.07
CA GLU A 107 2.35 -9.01 -29.37
C GLU A 107 2.20 -9.40 -27.89
N LEU A 108 1.96 -10.68 -27.59
CA LEU A 108 1.80 -11.16 -26.21
C LEU A 108 3.08 -11.04 -25.38
N SER A 109 4.26 -11.09 -26.03
CA SER A 109 5.54 -10.88 -25.34
C SER A 109 5.70 -9.42 -24.93
N TYR A 110 5.30 -8.48 -25.79
CA TYR A 110 5.28 -7.04 -25.46
C TYR A 110 4.29 -6.72 -24.35
N VAL A 111 3.08 -7.31 -24.38
CA VAL A 111 2.09 -7.16 -23.31
C VAL A 111 2.64 -7.69 -21.97
N LEU A 112 3.26 -8.88 -21.97
CA LEU A 112 3.88 -9.45 -20.77
C LEU A 112 4.97 -8.56 -20.19
N LEU A 113 5.90 -8.08 -21.03
CA LEU A 113 6.99 -7.20 -20.60
C LEU A 113 6.47 -5.86 -20.08
N THR A 114 5.36 -5.36 -20.64
CA THR A 114 4.69 -4.14 -20.14
C THR A 114 4.11 -4.36 -18.75
N GLY A 115 3.47 -5.50 -18.49
CA GLY A 115 2.98 -5.86 -17.16
C GLY A 115 4.12 -5.94 -16.12
N ILE A 116 5.23 -6.60 -16.48
CA ILE A 116 6.42 -6.72 -15.63
C ILE A 116 7.01 -5.34 -15.33
N PHE A 117 7.12 -4.48 -16.34
CA PHE A 117 7.59 -3.10 -16.15
C PHE A 117 6.70 -2.34 -15.17
N LEU A 118 5.37 -2.43 -15.30
CA LEU A 118 4.43 -1.81 -14.38
C LEU A 118 4.56 -2.37 -12.94
N CYS A 119 4.83 -3.66 -12.78
CA CYS A 119 5.10 -4.28 -11.46
C CYS A 119 6.36 -3.71 -10.79
N TYR A 120 7.37 -3.28 -11.55
CA TYR A 120 8.50 -2.57 -10.95
C TYR A 120 8.16 -1.11 -10.63
N ILE A 121 7.39 -0.43 -11.49
CA ILE A 121 6.97 0.97 -11.27
C ILE A 121 6.08 1.13 -10.03
N ILE A 122 5.17 0.20 -9.75
CA ILE A 122 4.31 0.24 -8.54
C ILE A 122 5.13 0.27 -7.24
N THR A 123 6.35 -0.30 -7.24
CA THR A 123 7.25 -0.25 -6.07
C THR A 123 7.58 1.19 -5.67
N PHE A 124 7.81 2.07 -6.65
CA PHE A 124 8.06 3.50 -6.39
C PHE A 124 6.80 4.20 -5.87
N LEU A 125 5.64 3.88 -6.44
CA LEU A 125 4.37 4.42 -5.99
C LEU A 125 4.09 4.05 -4.53
N MET A 126 4.40 2.81 -4.12
CA MET A 126 4.24 2.32 -2.75
C MET A 126 5.12 3.05 -1.73
N ILE A 127 6.30 3.52 -2.14
CA ILE A 127 7.25 4.22 -1.28
C ILE A 127 7.03 5.73 -1.27
N ALA A 128 6.46 6.28 -2.35
CA ALA A 128 6.13 7.70 -2.44
C ALA A 128 5.26 8.17 -1.26
N LYS A 129 5.33 9.45 -0.91
CA LYS A 129 4.47 10.01 0.12
C LYS A 129 2.99 9.82 -0.30
N PRO A 130 2.13 9.26 0.57
CA PRO A 130 0.70 9.17 0.29
C PRO A 130 0.12 10.56 0.02
N ASP A 131 -0.51 10.68 -1.13
CA ASP A 131 -1.24 11.84 -1.62
C ASP A 131 -2.43 11.31 -2.41
N VAL A 132 -3.49 12.10 -2.60
CA VAL A 132 -4.70 11.64 -3.30
C VAL A 132 -4.37 11.10 -4.69
N ALA A 133 -3.46 11.76 -5.43
CA ALA A 133 -3.01 11.28 -6.73
C ALA A 133 -2.22 9.96 -6.61
N VAL A 134 -1.27 9.88 -5.66
CA VAL A 134 -0.46 8.67 -5.43
C VAL A 134 -1.33 7.49 -5.02
N CYS A 135 -2.32 7.71 -4.15
CA CYS A 135 -3.28 6.68 -3.71
C CYS A 135 -4.15 6.20 -4.86
N SER A 136 -4.58 7.11 -5.74
CA SER A 136 -5.29 6.75 -6.97
C SER A 136 -4.45 5.84 -7.85
N PHE A 137 -3.19 6.24 -8.12
CA PHE A 137 -2.30 5.42 -8.94
C PHE A 137 -1.96 4.08 -8.29
N ARG A 138 -1.77 4.02 -6.97
CA ARG A 138 -1.57 2.76 -6.23
C ARG A 138 -2.76 1.82 -6.46
N ARG A 139 -3.99 2.30 -6.25
CA ARG A 139 -5.21 1.49 -6.43
C ARG A 139 -5.33 0.94 -7.86
N VAL A 140 -4.96 1.73 -8.88
CA VAL A 140 -4.99 1.28 -10.28
C VAL A 140 -3.89 0.25 -10.55
N PHE A 141 -2.64 0.56 -10.21
CA PHE A 141 -1.50 -0.23 -10.67
C PHE A 141 -1.22 -1.48 -9.83
N LEU A 142 -1.71 -1.55 -8.58
CA LEU A 142 -1.46 -2.67 -7.67
C LEU A 142 -1.94 -4.00 -8.24
N GLY A 143 -3.14 -4.04 -8.82
CA GLY A 143 -3.65 -5.23 -9.51
C GLY A 143 -3.32 -5.27 -11.00
N LEU A 144 -3.21 -4.11 -11.66
CA LEU A 144 -3.14 -4.04 -13.11
C LEU A 144 -1.85 -4.65 -13.68
N GLY A 145 -0.69 -4.42 -13.06
CA GLY A 145 0.58 -5.00 -13.51
C GLY A 145 0.53 -6.54 -13.51
N MET A 146 0.09 -7.12 -12.39
CA MET A 146 -0.06 -8.57 -12.23
C MET A 146 -1.11 -9.13 -13.20
N CYS A 147 -2.27 -8.47 -13.32
CA CYS A 147 -3.32 -8.86 -14.24
C CYS A 147 -2.83 -8.90 -15.70
N ILE A 148 -2.10 -7.88 -16.16
CA ILE A 148 -1.53 -7.85 -17.52
C ILE A 148 -0.56 -9.02 -17.73
N SER A 149 0.36 -9.23 -16.79
CA SER A 149 1.35 -10.32 -16.87
C SER A 149 0.68 -11.70 -16.89
N TYR A 150 -0.25 -11.96 -15.98
CA TYR A 150 -0.94 -13.24 -15.90
C TYR A 150 -1.89 -13.47 -17.07
N ALA A 151 -2.63 -12.46 -17.53
CA ALA A 151 -3.49 -12.58 -18.71
C ALA A 151 -2.68 -12.93 -19.97
N ALA A 152 -1.50 -12.32 -20.15
CA ALA A 152 -0.61 -12.62 -21.27
C ALA A 152 -0.03 -14.05 -21.16
N LEU A 153 0.42 -14.46 -19.97
CA LEU A 153 0.91 -15.82 -19.71
C LEU A 153 -0.18 -16.86 -19.95
N LEU A 154 -1.37 -16.65 -19.38
CA LEU A 154 -2.52 -17.52 -19.54
C LEU A 154 -2.90 -17.69 -21.02
N THR A 155 -2.90 -16.59 -21.77
CA THR A 155 -3.20 -16.61 -23.21
C THR A 155 -2.13 -17.39 -23.99
N LYS A 156 -0.84 -17.18 -23.68
CA LYS A 156 0.26 -17.94 -24.30
C LYS A 156 0.17 -19.44 -23.97
N THR A 157 -0.05 -19.80 -22.71
CA THR A 157 -0.15 -21.20 -22.26
C THR A 157 -1.37 -21.88 -22.88
N ASN A 158 -2.53 -21.23 -22.92
CA ASN A 158 -3.73 -21.76 -23.58
C ASN A 158 -3.51 -21.98 -25.08
N ARG A 159 -2.83 -21.06 -25.77
CA ARG A 159 -2.44 -21.25 -27.18
C ARG A 159 -1.62 -22.53 -27.35
N ILE A 160 -0.58 -22.71 -26.53
CA ILE A 160 0.30 -23.89 -26.59
C ILE A 160 -0.50 -25.18 -26.33
N TYR A 161 -1.33 -25.18 -25.29
CA TYR A 161 -2.21 -26.31 -24.96
C TYR A 161 -3.11 -26.69 -26.16
N ARG A 162 -3.75 -25.71 -26.80
CA ARG A 162 -4.64 -25.95 -27.95
C ARG A 162 -3.90 -26.46 -29.18
N ILE A 163 -2.65 -26.03 -29.40
CA ILE A 163 -1.79 -26.56 -30.47
C ILE A 163 -1.49 -28.04 -30.22
N PHE A 164 -1.07 -28.43 -29.00
CA PHE A 164 -0.77 -29.81 -28.67
C PHE A 164 -2.00 -30.72 -28.70
N GLU A 165 -3.12 -30.26 -28.13
CA GLU A 165 -4.35 -31.03 -28.08
C GLU A 165 -4.94 -31.27 -29.47
N GLN A 166 -4.91 -30.24 -30.34
CA GLN A 166 -5.37 -30.39 -31.71
C GLN A 166 -4.41 -31.20 -32.57
N GLY A 167 -3.09 -31.05 -32.37
CA GLY A 167 -2.08 -31.84 -33.06
C GLY A 167 -2.20 -33.36 -32.81
N LYS A 168 -2.80 -33.77 -31.68
CA LYS A 168 -3.15 -35.19 -31.43
C LYS A 168 -4.35 -35.68 -32.24
N LYS A 169 -5.26 -34.79 -32.63
CA LYS A 169 -6.55 -35.13 -33.27
C LYS A 169 -6.56 -34.87 -34.77
N SER A 170 -5.83 -33.87 -35.25
CA SER A 170 -5.83 -33.45 -36.66
C SER A 170 -4.61 -32.58 -36.99
N VAL A 171 -4.17 -32.59 -38.25
CA VAL A 171 -3.11 -31.71 -38.77
C VAL A 171 -3.65 -30.29 -39.09
N THR A 172 -4.97 -30.09 -39.03
CA THR A 172 -5.62 -28.81 -39.31
C THR A 172 -5.34 -27.78 -38.22
N ALA A 173 -5.05 -26.53 -38.60
CA ALA A 173 -4.77 -25.44 -37.68
C ALA A 173 -5.96 -25.15 -36.73
N PRO A 174 -5.72 -25.01 -35.41
CA PRO A 174 -6.74 -24.56 -34.46
C PRO A 174 -7.40 -23.21 -34.75
N ARG A 175 -8.71 -23.11 -34.49
CA ARG A 175 -9.42 -21.82 -34.41
C ARG A 175 -8.78 -20.94 -33.31
N LEU A 176 -8.80 -19.61 -33.35
CA LEU A 176 -8.17 -18.70 -32.36
C LEU A 176 -6.63 -18.79 -32.19
N ILE A 177 -5.88 -19.09 -33.25
CA ILE A 177 -4.41 -18.90 -33.24
C ILE A 177 -4.00 -17.48 -33.66
N SER A 178 -4.91 -16.70 -34.26
CA SER A 178 -4.53 -15.40 -34.80
C SER A 178 -4.03 -14.47 -33.69
N PRO A 179 -2.96 -13.69 -33.93
CA PRO A 179 -2.45 -12.72 -32.96
C PRO A 179 -3.52 -11.71 -32.51
N THR A 180 -4.42 -11.34 -33.43
CA THR A 180 -5.55 -10.44 -33.15
C THR A 180 -6.54 -11.05 -32.16
N SER A 181 -6.88 -12.34 -32.31
CA SER A 181 -7.78 -13.03 -31.37
C SER A 181 -7.16 -13.19 -29.98
N GLN A 182 -5.85 -13.43 -29.92
CA GLN A 182 -5.13 -13.52 -28.66
C GLN A 182 -5.08 -12.19 -27.93
N LEU A 183 -4.75 -11.11 -28.65
CA LEU A 183 -4.75 -9.77 -28.07
C LEU A 183 -6.15 -9.36 -27.60
N ALA A 184 -7.20 -9.72 -28.35
CA ALA A 184 -8.57 -9.47 -27.93
C ALA A 184 -8.92 -10.23 -26.64
N ILE A 185 -8.55 -11.51 -26.51
CA ILE A 185 -8.76 -12.28 -25.26
C ILE A 185 -8.02 -11.64 -24.09
N THR A 186 -6.73 -11.34 -24.28
CA THR A 186 -5.90 -10.72 -23.22
C THR A 186 -6.46 -9.36 -22.82
N SER A 187 -6.84 -8.54 -23.79
CA SER A 187 -7.47 -7.23 -23.54
C SER A 187 -8.78 -7.37 -22.79
N SER A 188 -9.63 -8.35 -23.13
CA SER A 188 -10.90 -8.58 -22.44
C SER A 188 -10.68 -8.95 -20.97
N LEU A 189 -9.68 -9.79 -20.66
CA LEU A 189 -9.33 -10.13 -19.27
C LEU A 189 -8.85 -8.90 -18.49
N ILE A 190 -7.97 -8.09 -19.08
CA ILE A 190 -7.48 -6.84 -18.46
C ILE A 190 -8.63 -5.85 -18.23
N SER A 191 -9.56 -5.74 -19.18
CA SER A 191 -10.73 -4.86 -19.07
C SER A 191 -11.62 -5.22 -17.89
N VAL A 192 -11.79 -6.51 -17.57
CA VAL A 192 -12.58 -6.93 -16.39
C VAL A 192 -11.96 -6.38 -15.10
N GLN A 193 -10.63 -6.49 -14.96
CA GLN A 193 -9.91 -5.92 -13.81
C GLN A 193 -10.06 -4.40 -13.75
N LEU A 194 -9.89 -3.70 -14.88
CA LEU A 194 -10.05 -2.25 -14.95
C LEU A 194 -11.46 -1.81 -14.56
N LEU A 195 -12.50 -2.50 -15.05
CA LEU A 195 -13.88 -2.23 -14.67
C LEU A 195 -14.09 -2.38 -13.16
N GLY A 196 -13.56 -3.44 -12.55
CA GLY A 196 -13.59 -3.63 -11.11
C GLY A 196 -12.94 -2.47 -10.35
N VAL A 197 -11.77 -2.03 -10.80
CA VAL A 197 -11.08 -0.86 -10.22
C VAL A 197 -11.93 0.40 -10.36
N PHE A 198 -12.49 0.69 -11.54
CA PHE A 198 -13.32 1.89 -11.76
C PHE A 198 -14.61 1.88 -10.94
N ILE A 199 -15.24 0.72 -10.77
CA ILE A 199 -16.39 0.56 -9.87
C ILE A 199 -15.98 0.94 -8.44
N TRP A 200 -14.83 0.45 -7.97
CA TRP A 200 -14.30 0.82 -6.65
C TRP A 200 -14.03 2.31 -6.50
N PHE A 201 -13.53 3.00 -7.53
CA PHE A 201 -13.39 4.46 -7.48
C PHE A 201 -14.73 5.20 -7.31
N GLY A 202 -15.82 4.64 -7.83
CA GLY A 202 -17.16 5.22 -7.70
C GLY A 202 -17.80 4.96 -6.34
N VAL A 203 -17.55 3.79 -5.74
CA VAL A 203 -18.07 3.42 -4.41
C VAL A 203 -17.27 4.11 -3.31
N ASP A 204 -15.94 3.99 -3.36
CA ASP A 204 -15.02 4.52 -2.36
C ASP A 204 -13.99 5.43 -3.04
N PRO A 205 -14.16 6.76 -3.01
CA PRO A 205 -13.19 7.66 -3.62
C PRO A 205 -11.83 7.57 -2.90
N PRO A 206 -10.71 7.75 -3.62
CA PRO A 206 -9.37 7.70 -3.03
C PRO A 206 -9.18 8.86 -2.05
N ASN A 207 -8.96 8.54 -0.79
CA ASN A 207 -8.62 9.50 0.26
C ASN A 207 -7.35 9.09 1.00
N ILE A 208 -6.84 10.01 1.81
CA ILE A 208 -5.73 9.78 2.73
C ILE A 208 -6.28 9.75 4.16
N ILE A 209 -5.82 8.79 4.95
CA ILE A 209 -6.19 8.65 6.35
C ILE A 209 -4.93 8.54 7.21
N ILE A 210 -5.01 9.03 8.44
CA ILE A 210 -3.95 8.86 9.43
C ILE A 210 -4.42 7.77 10.39
N ASP A 211 -3.71 6.66 10.33
CA ASP A 211 -3.95 5.53 11.21
C ASP A 211 -3.10 5.69 12.46
N TYR A 212 -3.76 5.88 13.60
CA TYR A 212 -3.12 5.94 14.90
C TYR A 212 -3.15 4.59 15.63
N ASP A 213 -3.97 3.64 15.19
CA ASP A 213 -4.32 2.46 16.01
C ASP A 213 -3.16 1.46 16.08
N GLU A 214 -2.48 1.22 14.95
CA GLU A 214 -1.33 0.31 14.91
C GLU A 214 -0.15 0.76 15.79
N HIS A 215 0.03 2.07 15.99
CA HIS A 215 1.24 2.64 16.57
C HIS A 215 0.98 3.50 17.83
N LYS A 216 -0.22 3.43 18.40
CA LYS A 216 -0.55 4.04 19.69
C LYS A 216 -0.22 3.07 20.82
N THR A 217 1.03 3.10 21.28
CA THR A 217 1.49 2.26 22.39
C THR A 217 0.98 2.79 23.74
N MET A 218 1.11 1.99 24.81
CA MET A 218 0.80 2.45 26.18
C MET A 218 1.65 3.65 26.62
N ASN A 219 2.85 3.81 26.03
CA ASN A 219 3.73 4.95 26.30
C ASN A 219 3.41 6.10 25.34
N PRO A 220 2.88 7.24 25.82
CA PRO A 220 2.51 8.37 24.95
C PRO A 220 3.71 8.95 24.19
N GLU A 221 4.94 8.83 24.71
CA GLU A 221 6.15 9.31 24.05
C GLU A 221 6.47 8.53 22.75
N GLN A 222 6.07 7.26 22.70
CA GLN A 222 6.31 6.37 21.56
C GLN A 222 5.12 6.31 20.60
N ALA A 223 4.00 6.95 20.93
CA ALA A 223 2.84 7.03 20.05
C ALA A 223 3.20 7.71 18.73
N ARG A 224 2.87 7.08 17.61
CA ARG A 224 3.05 7.65 16.27
C ARG A 224 1.81 7.41 15.42
N GLY A 225 1.51 8.33 14.51
CA GLY A 225 0.50 8.13 13.47
C GLY A 225 1.14 7.70 12.17
N VAL A 226 0.50 6.84 11.38
CA VAL A 226 0.98 6.44 10.05
C VAL A 226 0.06 7.02 9.00
N LEU A 227 0.63 7.81 8.07
CA LEU A 227 -0.12 8.27 6.91
C LEU A 227 -0.27 7.12 5.92
N LYS A 228 -1.51 6.72 5.62
CA LYS A 228 -1.84 5.65 4.69
C LYS A 228 -2.88 6.12 3.66
N CYS A 229 -2.95 5.42 2.54
CA CYS A 229 -4.07 5.56 1.63
C CYS A 229 -5.26 4.83 2.23
N ASP A 230 -6.44 5.44 2.16
CA ASP A 230 -7.69 4.76 2.47
C ASP A 230 -7.89 3.69 1.39
N ILE A 231 -7.71 2.42 1.73
CA ILE A 231 -7.90 1.29 0.82
C ILE A 231 -8.50 0.17 1.65
N THR A 232 -9.64 -0.37 1.22
CA THR A 232 -10.28 -1.47 1.93
C THR A 232 -9.56 -2.79 1.66
N ASP A 233 -9.48 -3.65 2.67
CA ASP A 233 -8.91 -4.99 2.51
C ASP A 233 -9.66 -5.79 1.44
N LEU A 234 -10.99 -5.59 1.34
CA LEU A 234 -11.82 -6.20 0.31
C LEU A 234 -11.38 -5.79 -1.10
N GLN A 235 -11.08 -4.50 -1.33
CA GLN A 235 -10.57 -4.03 -2.61
C GLN A 235 -9.23 -4.72 -2.97
N ILE A 236 -8.31 -4.84 -2.00
CA ILE A 236 -7.01 -5.49 -2.19
C ILE A 236 -7.21 -6.98 -2.51
N ILE A 237 -8.04 -7.67 -1.73
CA ILE A 237 -8.34 -9.10 -1.92
C ILE A 237 -8.99 -9.36 -3.27
N CYS A 238 -9.99 -8.57 -3.67
CA CYS A 238 -10.64 -8.73 -4.97
C CYS A 238 -9.67 -8.46 -6.12
N SER A 239 -8.86 -7.41 -6.02
CA SER A 239 -7.92 -7.01 -7.07
C SER A 239 -6.78 -8.02 -7.25
N LEU A 240 -6.20 -8.51 -6.15
CA LEU A 240 -5.13 -9.50 -6.20
C LEU A 240 -5.70 -10.89 -6.49
N GLY A 241 -6.85 -11.23 -5.91
CA GLY A 241 -7.52 -12.53 -6.09
C GLY A 241 -7.98 -12.78 -7.53
N TYR A 242 -8.38 -11.75 -8.29
CA TYR A 242 -8.64 -11.91 -9.72
C TYR A 242 -7.39 -12.32 -10.51
N SER A 243 -6.21 -11.98 -10.00
CA SER A 243 -4.92 -12.19 -10.67
C SER A 243 -4.20 -13.48 -10.25
N ILE A 244 -4.71 -14.22 -9.25
CA ILE A 244 -4.16 -15.48 -8.74
C ILE A 244 -4.89 -16.67 -9.38
#